data_AF-A0A822FID9-F1
#
_entry.id   AF-A0A822FID9-F1
#
_cell.length_a   1.000
_cell.length_b   1.000
_cell.length_c   1.000
_cell.angle_alpha   90.00
_cell.angle_beta   90.00
_cell.angle_gamma   90.00
#
_symmetry.space_group_name_H-M   'P 1'
#
loop_
_entity.id
_entity.type
_entity.pdbx_description
1 polymer ?
#
loop_
_entity_poly.entity_id
_entity_poly.type
_entity_poly.pdbx_seq_one_letter_code
_entity_poly.pdbx_strand_id
1 'polypeptide(L)'
;FQFLFACQQWRVFAYEANEKDHVYTDAGGSNREIIYDDDVYKNNPTWDFVTNKRHWFDHIKYAIFMYGAWCVLAILYLAGTTRISLLGLGYLIACFYFLWYGQDFLTKRVTMMLRLWNYLIYYCFLVILVKTCLQ
;
A
#
# COMPACT_ATOMS: atom_id res chain seq x y z
N PHE A 1 5.60 15.86 -17.48
CA PHE A 1 4.75 14.78 -16.92
C PHE A 1 4.47 14.93 -15.43
N GLN A 2 5.47 15.04 -14.55
CA GLN A 2 5.23 15.19 -13.09
C GLN A 2 4.32 16.39 -12.74
N PHE A 3 4.57 17.57 -13.33
CA PHE A 3 3.71 18.75 -13.12
C PHE A 3 2.27 18.51 -13.56
N LEU A 4 2.06 17.84 -14.70
CA LEU A 4 0.72 17.48 -15.17
C LEU A 4 -0.01 16.60 -14.15
N PHE A 5 0.65 15.55 -13.64
CA PHE A 5 0.06 14.68 -12.61
C PHE A 5 -0.23 15.44 -11.32
N ALA A 6 0.65 16.34 -10.90
CA ALA A 6 0.41 17.21 -9.74
C ALA A 6 -0.82 18.12 -9.95
N CYS A 7 -0.99 18.72 -11.13
CA CYS A 7 -2.17 19.53 -11.46
C CYS A 7 -3.47 18.70 -11.49
N GLN A 8 -3.43 17.47 -12.02
CA GLN A 8 -4.61 16.59 -11.99
C GLN A 8 -4.93 16.13 -10.57
N GLN A 9 -3.93 15.78 -9.77
CA GLN A 9 -4.13 15.41 -8.36
C GLN A 9 -4.68 16.58 -7.54
N TRP A 10 -4.22 17.80 -7.80
CA TRP A 10 -4.77 19.01 -7.17
C TRP A 10 -6.26 19.17 -7.46
N ARG A 11 -6.70 18.92 -8.70
CA ARG A 11 -8.12 18.95 -9.06
C ARG A 11 -8.94 17.91 -8.29
N VAL A 12 -8.40 16.70 -8.13
CA VAL A 12 -9.05 15.64 -7.33
C VAL A 12 -9.20 16.08 -5.87
N PHE A 13 -8.13 16.60 -5.26
CA PHE A 13 -8.17 17.10 -3.88
C PHE A 13 -9.10 18.31 -3.70
N ALA A 14 -9.16 19.22 -4.65
CA ALA A 14 -10.09 20.34 -4.61
C ALA A 14 -11.55 19.87 -4.67
N TYR A 15 -11.81 18.78 -5.38
CA TYR A 15 -13.12 18.14 -5.43
C TYR A 15 -13.43 17.40 -4.11
N GLU A 16 -12.50 16.59 -3.58
CA GLU A 16 -12.63 15.90 -2.29
C GLU A 16 -12.76 16.87 -1.10
N ALA A 17 -12.15 18.06 -1.14
CA ALA A 17 -12.28 19.06 -0.07
C ALA A 17 -13.71 19.63 0.05
N ASN A 18 -14.49 19.61 -1.04
CA ASN A 18 -15.88 20.07 -1.08
C ASN A 18 -16.90 18.95 -0.75
N GLU A 19 -16.43 17.74 -0.41
CA GLU A 19 -17.23 16.54 -0.20
C GLU A 19 -18.23 16.60 0.98
N LYS A 20 -18.15 17.62 1.86
CA LYS A 20 -19.12 17.79 2.96
C LYS A 20 -20.58 17.87 2.50
N ASP A 21 -20.84 18.22 1.23
CA ASP A 21 -22.19 18.31 0.62
C ASP A 21 -22.62 17.08 -0.20
N HIS A 22 -21.73 16.11 -0.50
CA HIS A 22 -21.95 15.13 -1.58
C HIS A 22 -21.70 13.65 -1.24
N VAL A 23 -21.66 13.28 0.04
CA VAL A 23 -21.40 11.88 0.50
C VAL A 23 -22.33 10.84 -0.15
N TYR A 24 -23.53 11.24 -0.60
CA TYR A 24 -24.52 10.35 -1.22
C TYR A 24 -24.74 10.57 -2.73
N THR A 25 -24.04 11.50 -3.37
CA THR A 25 -24.30 11.87 -4.79
C THR A 25 -23.19 11.53 -5.76
N ASP A 26 -22.01 11.13 -5.26
CA ASP A 26 -20.87 10.84 -6.12
C ASP A 26 -20.80 9.36 -6.54
N ALA A 27 -20.67 9.13 -7.84
CA ALA A 27 -20.44 7.81 -8.41
C ALA A 27 -19.08 7.20 -8.00
N GLY A 28 -18.12 8.04 -7.59
CA GLY A 28 -16.78 7.61 -7.15
C GLY A 28 -16.67 7.20 -5.68
N GLY A 29 -17.64 7.58 -4.84
CA GLY A 29 -17.61 7.32 -3.40
C GLY A 29 -16.56 8.15 -2.63
N SER A 30 -16.30 7.75 -1.39
CA SER A 30 -15.37 8.43 -0.47
C SER A 30 -13.96 7.84 -0.52
N ASN A 31 -12.96 8.72 -0.53
CA ASN A 31 -11.52 8.38 -0.49
C ASN A 31 -10.88 8.60 0.89
N ARG A 32 -11.68 8.75 1.95
CA ARG A 32 -11.17 8.97 3.31
C ARG A 32 -10.44 7.75 3.85
N GLU A 33 -9.42 7.99 4.66
CA GLU A 33 -8.70 6.91 5.33
C GLU A 33 -9.60 6.19 6.36
N ILE A 34 -9.69 4.87 6.24
CA ILE A 34 -10.56 4.03 7.09
C ILE A 34 -9.90 3.56 8.38
N ILE A 35 -8.60 3.84 8.57
CA ILE A 35 -7.79 3.26 9.66
C ILE A 35 -8.30 3.68 11.05
N TYR A 36 -9.00 4.81 11.11
CA TYR A 36 -9.58 5.39 12.34
C TYR A 36 -11.12 5.40 12.32
N ASP A 37 -11.74 4.73 11.34
CA ASP A 37 -13.18 4.68 11.17
C ASP A 37 -13.73 3.34 11.68
N ASP A 38 -14.11 3.32 12.96
CA ASP A 38 -14.63 2.13 13.64
C ASP A 38 -15.95 1.62 13.01
N ASP A 39 -16.73 2.50 12.38
CA ASP A 39 -18.02 2.13 11.78
C ASP A 39 -17.82 1.31 10.50
N VAL A 40 -16.79 1.62 9.71
CA VAL A 40 -16.43 0.83 8.50
C VAL A 40 -15.89 -0.55 8.87
N TYR A 41 -15.14 -0.67 9.97
CA TYR A 41 -14.69 -1.97 10.47
C TYR A 41 -15.85 -2.85 10.93
N LYS A 42 -16.88 -2.25 11.53
CA LYS A 42 -18.05 -2.97 12.03
C LYS A 42 -19.04 -3.31 10.91
N ASN A 43 -19.24 -2.39 9.98
CA ASN A 43 -20.20 -2.51 8.88
C ASN A 43 -19.48 -2.27 7.55
N ASN A 44 -18.63 -3.23 7.15
CA ASN A 44 -17.92 -3.14 5.88
C ASN A 44 -18.94 -3.03 4.72
N PRO A 45 -18.94 -1.91 3.95
CA PRO A 45 -19.87 -1.72 2.85
C PRO A 45 -19.59 -2.67 1.67
N THR A 46 -18.41 -3.30 1.64
CA THR A 46 -18.04 -4.28 0.63
C THR A 46 -18.45 -5.70 1.05
N TRP A 47 -18.98 -6.45 0.09
CA TRP A 47 -19.37 -7.84 0.29
C TRP A 47 -18.14 -8.76 0.35
N ASP A 48 -18.28 -9.93 0.97
CA ASP A 48 -17.18 -10.87 1.20
C ASP A 48 -16.72 -11.60 -0.09
N PHE A 49 -15.57 -11.16 -0.62
CA PHE A 49 -14.90 -11.76 -1.78
C PHE A 49 -13.85 -12.82 -1.43
N VAL A 50 -13.66 -13.13 -0.15
CA VAL A 50 -12.69 -14.12 0.32
C VAL A 50 -13.35 -15.50 0.40
N THR A 51 -14.45 -15.60 1.15
CA THR A 51 -15.15 -16.87 1.40
C THR A 51 -16.09 -17.20 0.24
N ASN A 52 -16.83 -16.21 -0.25
CA ASN A 52 -17.89 -16.41 -1.25
C ASN A 52 -17.54 -15.74 -2.58
N LYS A 53 -16.73 -16.41 -3.40
CA LYS A 53 -16.35 -15.93 -4.73
C LYS A 53 -17.48 -16.23 -5.72
N ARG A 54 -18.15 -15.18 -6.23
CA ARG A 54 -19.33 -15.31 -7.12
C ARG A 54 -19.00 -14.99 -8.57
N HIS A 55 -18.11 -14.04 -8.77
CA HIS A 55 -17.69 -13.54 -10.07
C HIS A 55 -16.20 -13.81 -10.28
N TRP A 56 -15.81 -13.92 -11.55
CA TRP A 56 -14.39 -14.08 -11.90
C TRP A 56 -13.53 -12.92 -11.37
N PHE A 57 -14.08 -11.70 -11.33
CA PHE A 57 -13.41 -10.54 -10.76
C PHE A 57 -13.05 -10.73 -9.27
N ASP A 58 -13.80 -11.56 -8.55
CA ASP A 58 -13.58 -11.83 -7.13
C ASP A 58 -12.33 -12.69 -6.92
N HIS A 59 -12.06 -13.59 -7.85
CA HIS A 59 -10.81 -14.35 -7.88
C HIS A 59 -9.61 -13.42 -8.10
N ILE A 60 -9.73 -12.40 -8.95
CA ILE A 60 -8.67 -11.42 -9.19
C ILE A 60 -8.47 -10.55 -7.96
N LYS A 61 -9.54 -10.01 -7.37
CA LYS A 61 -9.46 -9.26 -6.11
C LYS A 61 -8.77 -10.09 -5.04
N TYR A 62 -9.24 -11.32 -4.83
CA TYR A 62 -8.65 -12.24 -3.87
C TYR A 62 -7.16 -12.44 -4.13
N ALA A 63 -6.76 -12.68 -5.39
CA ALA A 63 -5.36 -12.88 -5.74
C ALA A 63 -4.50 -11.63 -5.44
N ILE A 64 -4.97 -10.44 -5.83
CA ILE A 64 -4.25 -9.18 -5.60
C ILE A 64 -4.10 -8.92 -4.09
N PHE A 65 -5.19 -9.00 -3.33
CA PHE A 65 -5.17 -8.67 -1.90
C PHE A 65 -4.45 -9.70 -1.04
N MET A 66 -4.51 -11.00 -1.37
CA MET A 66 -3.82 -12.03 -0.59
C MET A 66 -2.35 -12.20 -0.96
N TYR A 67 -1.97 -12.07 -2.24
CA TYR A 67 -0.60 -12.32 -2.67
C TYR A 67 0.22 -11.04 -2.91
N GLY A 68 -0.41 -9.86 -2.95
CA GLY A 68 0.27 -8.60 -3.25
C GLY A 68 1.46 -8.31 -2.33
N ALA A 69 1.33 -8.55 -1.03
CA ALA A 69 2.42 -8.34 -0.07
C ALA A 69 3.63 -9.25 -0.37
N TRP A 70 3.38 -10.51 -0.73
CA TRP A 70 4.43 -11.46 -1.11
C TRP A 70 5.12 -11.07 -2.42
N CYS A 71 4.37 -10.55 -3.40
CA CYS A 71 4.95 -9.99 -4.63
C CYS A 71 5.87 -8.80 -4.33
N VAL A 72 5.48 -7.89 -3.42
CA VAL A 72 6.32 -6.76 -3.00
C VAL A 72 7.60 -7.25 -2.32
N LEU A 73 7.52 -8.27 -1.45
CA LEU A 73 8.72 -8.87 -0.84
C LEU A 73 9.66 -9.50 -1.86
N ALA A 74 9.11 -10.17 -2.89
CA ALA A 74 9.91 -10.72 -3.98
C ALA A 74 10.63 -9.63 -4.79
N ILE A 75 9.94 -8.51 -5.07
CA ILE A 75 10.54 -7.35 -5.74
C ILE A 75 11.63 -6.74 -4.85
N LEU A 76 11.40 -6.64 -3.53
CA LEU A 76 12.38 -6.12 -2.57
C LEU A 76 13.64 -6.98 -2.52
N TYR A 77 13.47 -8.30 -2.52
CA TYR A 77 14.57 -9.27 -2.61
C TYR A 77 15.36 -9.11 -3.90
N LEU A 78 14.66 -9.02 -5.04
CA LEU A 78 15.29 -8.79 -6.34
C LEU A 78 16.08 -7.46 -6.35
N ALA A 79 15.49 -6.39 -5.82
CA ALA A 79 16.15 -5.09 -5.73
C ALA A 79 17.42 -5.13 -4.85
N GLY A 80 17.38 -5.88 -3.75
CA GLY A 80 18.54 -6.08 -2.86
C GLY A 80 19.66 -6.91 -3.48
N THR A 81 19.33 -7.88 -4.35
CA THR A 81 20.30 -8.79 -4.98
C THR A 81 20.87 -8.28 -6.31
N THR A 82 20.10 -7.48 -7.07
CA THR A 82 20.48 -7.04 -8.43
C THR A 82 21.77 -6.21 -8.45
N ARG A 83 22.03 -5.40 -7.42
CA ARG A 83 23.25 -4.57 -7.31
C ARG A 83 23.85 -4.72 -5.92
N ILE A 84 24.99 -5.41 -5.83
CA ILE A 84 25.75 -5.55 -4.59
C ILE A 84 26.19 -4.16 -4.13
N SER A 85 25.49 -3.62 -3.15
CA SER A 85 25.74 -2.31 -2.56
C SER A 85 25.31 -2.34 -1.09
N LEU A 86 25.93 -1.51 -0.25
CA LEU A 86 25.56 -1.41 1.17
C LEU A 86 24.07 -1.07 1.33
N LEU A 87 23.54 -0.25 0.42
CA LEU A 87 22.11 0.11 0.34
C LEU A 87 21.22 -1.06 -0.11
N GLY A 88 21.76 -2.00 -0.88
CA GLY A 88 21.05 -3.22 -1.26
C GLY A 88 20.84 -4.17 -0.07
N LEU A 89 21.81 -4.21 0.84
CA LEU A 89 21.77 -5.09 2.01
C LEU A 89 20.59 -4.75 2.95
N GLY A 90 20.23 -3.47 3.10
CA GLY A 90 19.05 -3.08 3.87
C GLY A 90 17.73 -3.62 3.30
N TYR A 91 17.61 -3.72 1.97
CA TYR A 91 16.44 -4.36 1.34
C TYR A 91 16.37 -5.86 1.65
N LEU A 92 17.51 -6.55 1.68
CA LEU A 92 17.58 -7.97 2.04
C LEU A 92 17.24 -8.20 3.52
N ILE A 93 17.78 -7.38 4.43
CA ILE A 93 17.44 -7.46 5.86
C ILE A 93 15.94 -7.29 6.06
N ALA A 94 15.34 -6.26 5.45
CA ALA A 94 13.90 -6.03 5.55
C ALA A 94 13.11 -7.21 4.98
N CYS A 95 13.49 -7.72 3.81
CA CYS A 95 12.85 -8.89 3.19
C CYS A 95 12.88 -10.11 4.12
N PHE A 96 14.06 -10.47 4.65
CA PHE A 96 14.18 -11.60 5.57
C PHE A 96 13.42 -11.38 6.88
N TYR A 97 13.38 -10.15 7.40
CA TYR A 97 12.58 -9.83 8.58
C TYR A 97 11.09 -10.09 8.36
N PHE A 98 10.54 -9.66 7.22
CA PHE A 98 9.14 -9.94 6.88
C PHE A 98 8.88 -11.42 6.60
N LEU A 99 9.81 -12.10 5.93
CA LEU A 99 9.73 -13.55 5.69
C LEU A 99 9.76 -14.36 6.99
N TRP A 100 10.56 -13.93 7.97
CA TRP A 100 10.66 -14.59 9.28
C TRP A 100 9.35 -14.51 10.05
N TYR A 101 8.68 -13.35 10.04
CA TYR A 101 7.35 -13.21 10.63
C TYR A 101 6.27 -13.92 9.80
N GLY A 102 6.43 -13.96 8.47
CA GLY A 102 5.55 -14.67 7.56
C GLY A 102 4.08 -14.20 7.63
N GLN A 103 3.16 -15.15 7.66
CA GLN A 103 1.72 -14.88 7.62
C GLN A 103 1.20 -14.25 8.91
N ASP A 104 1.84 -14.52 10.05
CA ASP A 104 1.46 -13.93 11.35
C ASP A 104 1.59 -12.41 11.34
N PHE A 105 2.41 -11.87 10.43
CA PHE A 105 2.52 -10.44 10.23
C PHE A 105 1.21 -9.80 9.76
N LEU A 106 0.52 -10.45 8.81
CA LEU A 106 -0.70 -9.93 8.19
C LEU A 106 -1.90 -9.97 9.14
N THR A 107 -1.85 -10.83 10.17
CA THR A 107 -2.89 -10.94 11.21
C THR A 107 -2.74 -9.88 12.31
N LYS A 108 -1.60 -9.16 12.37
CA LYS A 108 -1.40 -8.08 13.35
C LYS A 108 -2.29 -6.87 13.02
N ARG A 109 -2.52 -6.02 14.03
CA ARG A 109 -3.24 -4.75 13.87
C ARG A 109 -2.69 -3.94 12.70
N VAL A 110 -3.57 -3.47 11.83
CA VAL A 110 -3.25 -2.71 10.61
C VAL A 110 -2.31 -1.53 10.89
N THR A 111 -2.50 -0.85 12.03
CA THR A 111 -1.64 0.27 12.46
C THR A 111 -0.17 -0.10 12.69
N MET A 112 0.11 -1.32 13.14
CA MET A 112 1.49 -1.81 13.26
C MET A 112 2.08 -2.15 11.90
N MET A 113 1.27 -2.79 11.04
CA MET A 113 1.66 -3.12 9.67
C MET A 113 2.03 -1.87 8.88
N LEU A 114 1.17 -0.84 8.92
CA LEU A 114 1.40 0.44 8.23
C LEU A 114 2.66 1.17 8.69
N ARG A 115 2.97 1.14 9.99
CA ARG A 115 4.22 1.73 10.50
C ARG A 115 5.45 1.09 9.87
N LEU A 116 5.46 -0.24 9.77
CA LEU A 116 6.56 -0.97 9.14
C LEU A 116 6.67 -0.67 7.63
N TRP A 117 5.54 -0.59 6.93
CA TRP A 117 5.52 -0.16 5.53
C TRP A 117 6.05 1.26 5.35
N ASN A 118 5.69 2.20 6.24
CA ASN A 118 6.21 3.57 6.20
C ASN A 118 7.73 3.61 6.43
N TYR A 119 8.28 2.80 7.34
CA TYR A 119 9.73 2.66 7.49
C TYR A 119 10.41 2.15 6.22
N LEU A 120 9.78 1.20 5.52
CA LEU A 120 10.30 0.68 4.25
C LEU A 120 10.28 1.75 3.14
N ILE A 121 9.18 2.51 3.03
CA ILE A 121 9.06 3.61 2.07
C ILE A 121 10.10 4.70 2.35
N TYR A 122 10.29 5.06 3.63
CA TYR A 122 11.31 6.01 4.04
C TYR A 122 12.72 5.52 3.66
N TYR A 123 13.01 4.24 3.87
CA TYR A 123 14.26 3.64 3.44
C TYR A 123 14.45 3.72 1.92
N CYS A 124 13.44 3.38 1.13
CA CYS A 124 13.47 3.53 -0.33
C CYS A 124 13.79 4.97 -0.75
N PHE A 125 13.15 5.95 -0.13
CA PHE A 125 13.40 7.37 -0.39
C PHE A 125 14.84 7.76 -0.05
N LEU A 126 15.35 7.35 1.13
CA LEU A 126 16.74 7.61 1.52
C LEU A 126 17.74 6.99 0.55
N VAL A 127 17.50 5.75 0.08
CA VAL A 127 18.38 5.09 -0.89
C VAL A 127 18.43 5.86 -2.20
N ILE A 128 17.29 6.37 -2.69
CA ILE A 128 17.23 7.21 -3.88
C ILE A 128 18.02 8.50 -3.64
N LEU A 129 17.76 9.20 -2.54
CA LEU A 129 18.43 10.46 -2.19
C LEU A 129 19.95 10.29 -2.12
N VAL A 130 20.44 9.30 -1.38
CA VAL A 130 21.88 9.02 -1.23
C VAL A 130 22.51 8.72 -2.58
N LYS A 131 21.87 7.90 -3.42
CA LYS A 131 22.38 7.61 -4.77
C LYS A 131 22.43 8.85 -5.65
N THR A 132 21.42 9.71 -5.58
CA THR A 132 21.39 10.97 -6.35
C THR A 132 22.44 11.96 -5.86
N CYS A 133 22.69 12.04 -4.54
CA CYS A 133 23.72 12.93 -4.00
C CYS A 133 25.16 12.43 -4.27
N LEU A 134 25.35 11.12 -4.39
CA LEU A 134 26.64 10.51 -4.73
C LEU A 134 26.93 10.48 -6.23
N GLN A 135 25.91 10.74 -7.06
CA GLN A 135 26.03 10.82 -8.51
C GLN A 135 26.63 12.17 -8.92
#